data_AF-A0A955C9Y2-F1
#
_entry.id   AF-A0A955C9Y2-F1
#
_cell.length_a   1.000
_cell.length_b   1.000
_cell.length_c   1.000
_cell.angle_alpha   90.00
_cell.angle_beta   90.00
_cell.angle_gamma   90.00
#
_symmetry.space_group_name_H-M   'P 1'
#
loop_
_entity.id
_entity.type
_entity.pdbx_description
1 polymer ?
#
loop_
_entity_poly.entity_id
_entity_poly.type
_entity_poly.pdbx_seq_one_letter_code
_entity_poly.pdbx_strand_id
1 'polypeptide(L)'
;NFTEPKIAREELNPNMAYLSNRPRKQGVMEKCHFCLQRTRAGRMPACLEVCPVGARKFGNILDPESEVSQILKNKHVFVLKQEVGTLPRFFYYFDEDYPRNTFKKPLPVLPGGAHG
;
A
#
# COMPACT_ATOMS: atom_id res chain seq x y z
N ASN A 1 7.81 8.90 15.30
CA ASN A 1 8.72 8.76 16.47
C ASN A 1 8.94 10.09 17.18
N PHE A 2 7.87 10.69 17.71
CA PHE A 2 7.94 12.01 18.35
C PHE A 2 7.89 11.94 19.88
N THR A 3 7.44 10.82 20.43
CA THR A 3 7.35 10.55 21.87
C THR A 3 8.49 9.67 22.33
N GLU A 4 8.73 9.67 23.63
CA GLU A 4 9.66 8.74 24.27
C GLU A 4 9.20 7.27 24.05
N PRO A 5 10.08 6.36 23.63
CA PRO A 5 9.74 4.95 23.43
C PRO A 5 9.42 4.26 24.76
N LYS A 6 8.31 3.53 24.82
CA LYS A 6 7.83 2.86 26.05
C LYS A 6 8.06 1.35 26.10
N ILE A 7 8.58 0.74 25.03
CA ILE A 7 8.73 -0.70 24.94
C ILE A 7 9.97 -1.12 25.74
N ALA A 8 9.78 -1.98 26.75
CA ALA A 8 10.86 -2.54 27.55
C ALA A 8 11.79 -3.40 26.68
N ARG A 9 13.06 -3.52 27.06
CA ARG A 9 14.06 -4.22 26.24
C ARG A 9 13.72 -5.71 26.09
N GLU A 10 13.12 -6.28 27.12
CA GLU A 10 12.75 -7.69 27.25
C GLU A 10 11.54 -8.04 26.38
N GLU A 11 10.68 -7.05 26.08
CA GLU A 11 9.49 -7.21 25.25
C GLU A 11 9.78 -7.03 23.75
N LEU A 12 10.99 -6.59 23.40
CA LEU A 12 11.38 -6.42 22.01
C LEU A 12 11.57 -7.77 21.33
N ASN A 13 10.81 -7.98 20.24
CA ASN A 13 11.05 -9.09 19.34
C ASN A 13 12.49 -9.03 18.79
N PRO A 14 13.36 -10.03 19.01
CA PRO A 14 14.73 -10.01 18.51
C PRO A 14 14.81 -10.32 17.00
N ASN A 15 13.78 -10.95 16.43
CA ASN A 15 13.73 -11.33 15.02
C ASN A 15 13.10 -10.21 14.17
N MET A 16 13.93 -9.23 13.80
CA MET A 16 13.54 -8.07 13.01
C MET A 16 14.50 -7.85 11.85
N ALA A 17 13.99 -7.36 10.73
CA ALA A 17 14.84 -6.88 9.65
C ALA A 17 15.31 -5.46 9.94
N TYR A 18 16.62 -5.24 9.81
CA TYR A 18 17.28 -3.96 10.09
C TYR A 18 16.64 -2.79 9.32
N LEU A 19 16.38 -2.96 8.03
CA LEU A 19 15.88 -1.92 7.13
C LEU A 19 14.36 -1.71 7.14
N SER A 20 13.61 -2.46 7.95
CA SER A 20 12.14 -2.39 7.91
C SER A 20 11.46 -2.42 9.27
N ASN A 21 11.04 -3.59 9.77
CA ASN A 21 10.11 -3.72 10.91
C ASN A 21 10.74 -3.53 12.29
N ARG A 22 11.94 -2.95 12.38
CA ARG A 22 12.61 -2.71 13.67
C ARG A 22 12.10 -1.40 14.28
N PRO A 23 11.68 -1.37 15.55
CA PRO A 23 11.32 -0.14 16.26
C PRO A 23 12.45 0.90 16.19
N ARG A 24 12.09 2.14 15.89
CA ARG A 24 13.04 3.24 15.73
C ARG A 24 13.10 4.10 17.00
N LYS A 25 14.26 4.73 17.22
CA LYS A 25 14.44 5.68 18.32
C LYS A 25 13.66 6.98 18.05
N GLN A 26 13.41 7.76 19.09
CA GLN A 26 12.82 9.10 18.98
C GLN A 26 13.66 9.97 18.02
N GLY A 27 12.98 10.79 17.22
CA GLY A 27 13.60 11.68 16.23
C GLY A 27 13.98 11.02 14.90
N VAL A 28 13.81 9.70 14.75
CA VAL A 28 14.08 9.00 13.48
C VAL A 28 12.83 8.97 12.61
N MET A 29 12.96 9.41 11.36
CA MET A 29 11.89 9.38 10.37
C MET A 29 11.63 7.96 9.85
N GLU A 30 10.37 7.69 9.54
CA GLU A 30 9.92 6.43 8.98
C GLU A 30 9.05 6.67 7.75
N LYS A 31 8.97 5.66 6.89
CA LYS A 31 8.11 5.64 5.73
C LYS A 31 7.72 4.23 5.38
N CYS A 32 6.72 4.08 4.53
CA CYS A 32 6.44 2.82 3.88
C CYS A 32 7.67 2.33 3.09
N HIS A 33 8.00 1.07 3.29
CA HIS A 33 9.08 0.36 2.61
C HIS A 33 8.57 -0.94 1.97
N PHE A 34 7.27 -0.98 1.63
CA PHE A 34 6.56 -2.14 1.07
C PHE A 34 6.86 -3.46 1.78
N CYS A 35 6.86 -3.43 3.12
CA CYS A 35 7.11 -4.58 3.96
C CYS A 35 8.32 -5.42 3.52
N LEU A 36 9.47 -4.78 3.26
CA LEU A 36 10.72 -5.43 2.83
C LEU A 36 11.06 -6.76 3.55
N GLN A 37 10.77 -6.87 4.85
CA GLN A 37 10.96 -8.10 5.64
C GLN A 37 10.06 -9.27 5.22
N ARG A 38 8.91 -8.97 4.62
CA ARG A 38 7.93 -9.92 4.11
C ARG A 38 8.20 -10.23 2.65
N THR A 39 8.35 -9.20 1.82
CA THR A 39 8.51 -9.34 0.37
C THR A 39 9.80 -10.07 0.00
N ARG A 40 10.90 -9.88 0.75
CA ARG A 40 12.14 -10.67 0.57
C ARG A 40 11.97 -12.16 0.88
N ALA A 41 10.98 -12.52 1.68
CA ALA A 41 10.64 -13.90 2.00
C ALA A 41 9.49 -14.44 1.13
N GLY A 42 9.18 -13.78 0.02
CA GLY A 42 8.08 -14.17 -0.87
C GLY A 42 6.67 -13.94 -0.31
N ARG A 43 6.54 -13.24 0.83
CA ARG A 43 5.24 -12.92 1.43
C ARG A 43 4.72 -11.57 0.96
N MET A 44 3.41 -11.43 0.94
CA MET A 44 2.76 -10.18 0.57
C MET A 44 2.89 -9.11 1.66
N PRO A 45 2.79 -7.81 1.30
CA PRO A 45 2.77 -6.74 2.29
C PRO A 45 1.60 -6.90 3.27
N ALA A 46 1.85 -6.62 4.56
CA ALA A 46 0.84 -6.80 5.61
C ALA A 46 -0.42 -5.96 5.35
N CYS A 47 -0.24 -4.77 4.77
CA CYS A 47 -1.31 -3.85 4.45
C CYS A 47 -2.20 -4.33 3.29
N LEU A 48 -1.72 -5.28 2.47
CA LEU A 48 -2.49 -5.95 1.42
C LEU A 48 -3.21 -7.17 2.00
N GLU A 49 -2.50 -8.00 2.77
CA GLU A 49 -3.08 -9.22 3.37
C GLU A 49 -4.24 -8.92 4.33
N VAL A 50 -4.16 -7.83 5.10
CA VAL A 50 -5.21 -7.46 6.05
C VAL A 50 -6.45 -6.86 5.38
N CYS A 51 -6.37 -6.48 4.10
CA CYS A 51 -7.42 -5.72 3.44
C CYS A 51 -8.61 -6.64 3.07
N PRO A 52 -9.77 -6.52 3.72
CA PRO A 52 -10.89 -7.44 3.46
C PRO A 52 -11.54 -7.21 2.10
N VAL A 53 -11.49 -5.97 1.60
CA VAL A 53 -12.10 -5.58 0.32
C VAL A 53 -11.16 -5.73 -0.88
N GLY A 54 -9.92 -6.18 -0.68
CA GLY A 54 -8.97 -6.38 -1.77
C GLY A 54 -8.53 -5.09 -2.50
N ALA A 55 -8.61 -3.93 -1.84
CA ALA A 55 -8.36 -2.63 -2.47
C ALA A 55 -6.90 -2.39 -2.91
N ARG A 56 -5.95 -3.20 -2.46
CA ARG A 56 -4.52 -3.04 -2.76
C ARG A 56 -4.03 -4.24 -3.55
N LYS A 57 -3.30 -3.97 -4.63
CA LYS A 57 -2.61 -4.97 -5.45
C LYS A 57 -1.11 -4.70 -5.42
N PHE A 58 -0.31 -5.75 -5.35
CA PHE A 58 1.15 -5.64 -5.24
C PHE A 58 1.81 -6.71 -6.10
N GLY A 59 2.84 -6.34 -6.85
CA GLY A 59 3.44 -7.25 -7.82
C GLY A 59 4.59 -6.60 -8.61
N ASN A 60 5.21 -7.41 -9.46
CA ASN A 60 6.30 -6.97 -10.31
C ASN A 60 5.77 -6.36 -11.62
N ILE A 61 5.91 -5.05 -11.78
CA ILE A 61 5.50 -4.33 -12.99
C ILE A 61 6.24 -4.76 -14.26
N LEU A 62 7.41 -5.40 -14.12
CA LEU A 62 8.19 -5.90 -15.26
C LEU A 62 7.74 -7.29 -15.72
N ASP A 63 6.96 -7.99 -14.92
CA ASP A 63 6.34 -9.26 -15.28
C ASP A 63 4.99 -8.98 -15.95
N PRO A 64 4.82 -9.24 -17.25
CA PRO A 64 3.57 -8.99 -17.97
C PRO A 64 2.39 -9.80 -17.41
N GLU A 65 2.65 -10.95 -16.82
CA GLU A 65 1.62 -11.84 -16.27
C GLU A 65 1.18 -11.44 -14.86
N SER A 66 1.87 -10.47 -14.24
CA SER A 66 1.49 -10.00 -12.91
C SER A 66 0.17 -9.22 -12.92
N GLU A 67 -0.64 -9.39 -11.87
CA GLU A 67 -1.92 -8.67 -11.70
C GLU A 67 -1.74 -7.15 -11.81
N VAL A 68 -0.65 -6.61 -11.26
CA VAL A 68 -0.35 -5.17 -11.33
C VAL A 68 -0.08 -4.73 -12.77
N SER A 69 0.72 -5.49 -13.54
CA SER A 69 0.99 -5.16 -14.94
C SER A 69 -0.27 -5.19 -15.79
N GLN A 70 -1.15 -6.17 -15.55
CA GLN A 70 -2.44 -6.26 -16.23
C GLN A 70 -3.37 -5.09 -15.87
N ILE A 71 -3.42 -4.67 -14.61
CA ILE A 71 -4.19 -3.49 -14.18
C ILE A 71 -3.66 -2.22 -14.87
N LEU A 72 -2.35 -2.02 -14.89
CA LEU A 72 -1.75 -0.83 -15.49
C LEU A 72 -1.95 -0.76 -17.01
N LYS A 73 -2.08 -1.90 -17.67
CA LYS A 73 -2.35 -2.00 -19.11
C LYS A 73 -3.83 -1.79 -19.45
N ASN A 74 -4.74 -2.33 -18.63
CA ASN A 74 -6.13 -2.51 -19.01
C ASN A 74 -7.12 -1.59 -18.26
N LYS A 75 -6.73 -0.98 -17.13
CA LYS A 75 -7.62 -0.16 -16.30
C LYS A 75 -7.23 1.33 -16.34
N HIS A 76 -8.15 2.20 -15.92
CA HIS A 76 -7.87 3.63 -15.80
C HIS A 76 -6.99 3.91 -14.58
N VAL A 77 -5.78 4.41 -14.83
CA VAL A 77 -4.77 4.68 -13.81
C VAL A 77 -4.63 6.18 -13.57
N PHE A 78 -4.54 6.55 -12.29
CA PHE A 78 -4.23 7.89 -11.84
C PHE A 78 -2.93 7.89 -11.03
N VAL A 79 -2.05 8.84 -11.35
CA VAL A 79 -0.81 9.11 -10.61
C VAL A 79 -0.98 10.39 -9.83
N LEU A 80 -0.83 10.29 -8.51
CA LEU A 80 -0.94 11.46 -7.64
C LEU A 80 0.22 12.43 -7.90
N LYS A 81 -0.10 13.71 -8.14
CA LYS A 81 0.87 14.78 -8.42
C LYS A 81 1.80 14.48 -9.60
N GLN A 82 1.22 13.99 -10.69
CA GLN A 82 1.97 13.62 -11.90
C GLN A 82 2.79 14.78 -12.47
N GLU A 83 2.31 16.02 -12.32
CA GLU A 83 2.97 17.25 -12.77
C GLU A 83 4.36 17.48 -12.17
N VAL A 84 4.66 16.88 -11.00
CA VAL A 84 5.96 16.99 -10.33
C VAL A 84 7.00 16.01 -10.89
N GLY A 85 6.59 15.05 -11.74
CA GLY A 85 7.51 14.17 -12.43
C GLY A 85 8.25 13.16 -11.54
N THR A 86 7.69 12.80 -10.37
CA THR A 86 8.36 11.92 -9.38
C THR A 86 8.37 10.43 -9.75
N LEU A 87 7.66 10.05 -10.82
CA LEU A 87 7.55 8.68 -11.33
C LEU A 87 7.35 7.62 -10.22
N PRO A 88 6.28 7.74 -9.41
CA PRO A 88 6.09 6.87 -8.26
C PRO A 88 5.83 5.41 -8.68
N ARG A 89 6.14 4.49 -7.77
CA ARG A 89 5.77 3.06 -7.90
C ARG A 89 4.52 2.71 -7.09
N PHE A 90 3.60 3.67 -7.03
CA PHE A 90 2.31 3.55 -6.36
C PHE A 90 1.27 4.24 -7.24
N PHE A 91 0.26 3.49 -7.64
CA PHE A 91 -0.72 3.88 -8.63
C PHE A 91 -2.12 3.71 -8.05
N TYR A 92 -3.02 4.62 -8.39
CA TYR A 92 -4.45 4.46 -8.14
C TYR A 92 -5.10 3.98 -9.42
N TYR A 93 -6.08 3.07 -9.32
CA TYR A 93 -6.87 2.64 -10.46
C TYR A 93 -8.34 2.67 -10.13
N PHE A 94 -9.16 2.81 -11.16
CA PHE A 94 -10.62 2.77 -11.06
C PHE A 94 -11.13 1.52 -11.76
N ASP A 95 -12.06 0.82 -11.13
CA ASP A 95 -12.74 -0.32 -11.74
C ASP A 95 -13.86 0.14 -12.68
N GLU A 96 -14.38 -0.78 -13.49
CA GLU A 96 -15.36 -0.50 -14.56
C GLU A 96 -16.69 0.05 -14.05
N ASP A 97 -17.05 -0.28 -12.80
CA ASP A 97 -18.22 0.28 -12.12
C ASP A 97 -18.07 1.77 -11.78
N TYR A 98 -16.88 2.35 -11.96
CA TYR A 98 -16.65 3.78 -11.89
C TYR A 98 -16.89 4.41 -13.28
N PRO A 99 -18.01 5.13 -13.50
CA PRO A 99 -18.35 5.64 -14.82
C PRO A 99 -17.23 6.52 -15.38
N ARG A 100 -16.88 6.33 -16.65
CA ARG A 100 -15.82 7.07 -17.39
C ARG A 100 -15.92 8.61 -17.38
N ASN A 101 -16.94 9.21 -16.75
CA ASN A 101 -17.25 10.65 -16.81
C ASN A 101 -17.62 11.28 -15.44
N THR A 102 -17.16 10.71 -14.33
CA THR A 102 -17.54 11.09 -12.95
C THR A 102 -16.93 12.36 -12.38
N PHE A 103 -16.01 13.05 -13.07
CA PHE A 103 -15.56 14.38 -12.62
C PHE A 103 -16.71 15.42 -12.55
N LYS A 104 -17.91 15.10 -13.06
CA LYS A 104 -19.14 15.91 -12.93
C LYS A 104 -20.20 15.37 -11.96
N LYS A 105 -20.03 14.20 -11.35
CA LYS A 105 -21.06 13.62 -10.45
C LYS A 105 -20.47 13.35 -9.06
N PRO A 106 -21.15 13.75 -7.96
CA PRO A 106 -20.67 13.49 -6.62
C PRO A 106 -20.53 11.98 -6.38
N LEU A 107 -19.51 11.59 -5.59
CA LEU A 107 -19.21 10.19 -5.32
C LEU A 107 -20.45 9.47 -4.78
N PRO A 108 -20.75 8.24 -5.26
CA PRO A 108 -21.80 7.44 -4.67
C PRO A 108 -21.42 7.11 -3.23
N VAL A 109 -22.36 7.35 -2.31
CA VAL A 109 -22.23 6.98 -0.91
C VAL A 109 -22.23 5.46 -0.85
N LEU A 110 -21.13 4.86 -0.40
CA LEU A 110 -21.05 3.40 -0.25
C LEU A 110 -22.11 2.96 0.79
N PRO A 111 -22.96 1.97 0.48
CA PRO A 111 -23.89 1.43 1.46
C PRO A 111 -23.08 0.77 2.59
N GLY A 112 -23.43 1.09 3.83
CA GLY A 112 -22.75 0.62 5.03
C GLY A 112 -22.52 -0.90 5.01
N GLY A 113 -21.30 -1.29 5.39
CA GLY A 113 -20.89 -2.68 5.45
C GLY A 113 -21.79 -3.48 6.37
N ALA A 114 -22.57 -4.38 5.78
CA ALA A 114 -23.17 -5.50 6.47
C ALA A 114 -22.20 -6.68 6.36
N HIS A 115 -21.50 -6.98 7.45
CA HIS A 115 -20.89 -8.29 7.68
C HIS A 115 -21.33 -8.75 9.06
N GLY A 116 -22.03 -9.89 9.10
CA GLY A 116 -22.14 -10.73 10.28
C GLY A 116 -20.90 -11.59 10.47
#